data_AF-A0A376MHT2-F1
#
_entry.id   AF-A0A376MHT2-F1
#
_cell.length_a   1.000
_cell.length_b   1.000
_cell.length_c   1.000
_cell.angle_alpha   90.00
_cell.angle_beta   90.00
_cell.angle_gamma   90.00
#
_symmetry.space_group_name_H-M   'P 1'
#
loop_
_entity.id
_entity.type
_entity.pdbx_description
1 polymer ?
#
loop_
_entity_poly.entity_id
_entity_poly.type
_entity_poly.pdbx_seq_one_letter_code
_entity_poly.pdbx_strand_id
1 'polypeptide(L)'
;MVIPNIGAFIAWGFITALFIPTGWLPNEHFAKIVGPMITYLLPVMIGSTGGHLVGGKRGAVMGGIGTIGVIVGAEIPMFLGSMIMGPLGGLVIKYVDKALEKRIPAGFEMVINNFSLGIAGMLLCLLGFEVIGPRC
;
A
#
# COMPACT_ATOMS: atom_id res chain seq x y z
N MET A 1 11.37 4.98 5.73
CA MET A 1 9.91 4.93 5.53
C MET A 1 9.23 6.30 5.31
N VAL A 2 9.94 7.30 4.77
CA VAL A 2 9.32 8.43 4.01
C VAL A 2 10.24 8.78 2.84
N ILE A 3 11.55 8.73 3.08
CA ILE A 3 12.63 9.00 2.11
C ILE A 3 12.47 8.30 0.75
N PRO A 4 12.14 7.00 0.64
CA PRO A 4 12.01 6.33 -0.66
C PRO A 4 10.86 6.87 -1.51
N ASN A 5 9.89 7.53 -0.89
CA ASN A 5 8.66 8.01 -1.53
C ASN A 5 8.66 9.51 -1.77
N ILE A 6 9.76 10.22 -1.47
CA ILE A 6 9.86 11.68 -1.65
C ILE A 6 9.53 12.08 -3.09
N GLY A 7 9.94 11.30 -4.09
CA GLY A 7 9.60 11.56 -5.49
C GLY A 7 8.09 11.62 -5.76
N ALA A 8 7.30 10.77 -5.10
CA ALA A 8 5.84 10.77 -5.23
C ALA A 8 5.21 12.01 -4.58
N PHE A 9 5.73 12.43 -3.41
CA PHE A 9 5.31 13.67 -2.75
C PHE A 9 5.66 14.91 -3.58
N ILE A 10 6.84 14.93 -4.20
CA ILE A 10 7.26 16.03 -5.09
C ILE A 10 6.37 16.10 -6.32
N ALA A 11 6.09 14.97 -6.97
CA ALA A 11 5.19 14.92 -8.13
C ALA A 11 3.78 15.42 -7.77
N TRP A 12 3.24 14.96 -6.65
CA TRP A 12 1.96 15.46 -6.11
C TRP A 12 2.01 16.97 -5.83
N GLY A 13 3.10 17.45 -5.23
CA GLY A 13 3.31 18.87 -4.93
C GLY A 13 3.33 19.74 -6.20
N PHE A 14 3.99 19.30 -7.26
CA PHE A 14 3.99 20.02 -8.55
C PHE A 14 2.60 20.06 -9.19
N ILE A 15 1.89 18.93 -9.24
CA ILE A 15 0.54 18.87 -9.80
C ILE A 15 -0.41 19.77 -9.00
N THR A 16 -0.26 19.77 -7.68
CA THR A 16 -1.01 20.64 -6.76
C THR A 16 -0.70 22.11 -7.01
N ALA A 17 0.58 22.49 -7.06
CA ALA A 17 0.99 23.88 -7.26
C ALA A 17 0.59 24.44 -8.64
N LEU A 18 0.55 23.58 -9.67
CA LEU A 18 0.20 23.98 -11.02
C LEU A 18 -1.31 24.05 -11.24
N PHE A 19 -2.06 22.98 -10.95
CA PHE A 19 -3.38 22.78 -11.56
C PHE A 19 -4.59 23.03 -10.65
N ILE A 20 -4.40 23.17 -9.34
CA ILE A 20 -5.52 23.49 -8.44
C ILE A 20 -6.06 24.91 -8.72
N PRO A 21 -7.27 25.27 -8.24
CA PRO A 21 -7.85 26.60 -8.48
C PRO A 21 -6.95 27.77 -8.05
N THR A 22 -6.14 27.57 -7.01
CA THR A 22 -5.17 28.56 -6.49
C THR A 22 -3.75 28.38 -7.05
N GLY A 23 -3.57 27.52 -8.06
CA GLY A 23 -2.28 27.20 -8.66
C GLY A 23 -1.84 28.17 -9.76
N TRP A 24 -0.64 27.95 -10.31
CA TRP A 24 -0.08 28.80 -11.37
C TRP A 24 -0.76 28.64 -12.74
N LEU A 25 -1.29 27.45 -13.03
CA LEU A 25 -1.98 27.09 -14.28
C LEU A 25 -3.27 26.30 -13.98
N PRO A 26 -4.30 26.92 -13.38
CA PRO A 26 -5.49 26.21 -12.93
C PRO A 26 -6.17 25.41 -14.04
N ASN A 27 -6.42 24.13 -13.80
CA ASN A 27 -7.10 23.24 -14.74
C ASN A 27 -7.91 22.19 -13.98
N GLU A 28 -9.24 22.29 -14.04
CA GLU A 28 -10.15 21.39 -13.33
C GLU A 28 -10.00 19.93 -13.73
N HIS A 29 -9.58 19.65 -14.97
CA HIS A 29 -9.37 18.28 -15.43
C HIS A 29 -8.15 17.65 -14.75
N PHE A 30 -7.04 18.38 -14.68
CA PHE A 30 -5.81 17.89 -14.03
C PHE A 30 -5.86 17.98 -12.49
N ALA A 31 -6.58 18.95 -11.93
CA ALA A 31 -6.77 19.07 -10.49
C ALA A 31 -7.41 17.82 -9.85
N LYS A 32 -8.25 17.09 -10.60
CA LYS A 32 -8.87 15.84 -10.15
C LYS A 32 -7.86 14.75 -9.78
N ILE A 33 -6.62 14.84 -10.27
CA ILE A 33 -5.55 13.88 -9.96
C ILE A 33 -5.04 14.05 -8.52
N VAL A 34 -5.08 15.27 -7.97
CA VAL A 34 -4.50 15.61 -6.67
C VAL A 34 -5.12 14.82 -5.53
N GLY A 35 -6.45 14.66 -5.55
CA GLY A 35 -7.20 13.92 -4.52
C GLY A 35 -6.78 12.45 -4.42
N PRO A 36 -6.92 11.64 -5.49
CA PRO A 36 -6.52 10.24 -5.49
C PRO A 36 -5.03 10.03 -5.17
N MET A 37 -4.16 10.97 -5.53
CA MET A 37 -2.75 10.87 -5.17
C MET A 37 -2.53 10.92 -3.65
N ILE A 38 -3.16 11.86 -2.95
CA ILE A 38 -2.97 12.00 -1.50
C ILE A 38 -3.70 10.91 -0.71
N THR A 39 -4.88 10.47 -1.15
CA THR A 39 -5.69 9.48 -0.42
C THR A 39 -5.25 8.05 -0.69
N TYR A 40 -4.83 7.71 -1.92
CA TYR A 40 -4.48 6.34 -2.30
C TYR A 40 -3.00 6.16 -2.58
N LEU A 41 -2.46 6.92 -3.55
CA LEU A 41 -1.11 6.66 -4.06
C LEU A 41 -0.05 6.79 -2.97
N LEU A 42 -0.03 7.93 -2.25
CA LEU A 42 1.02 8.20 -1.27
C LEU A 42 0.97 7.21 -0.09
N PRO A 43 -0.19 6.92 0.53
CA PRO A 43 -0.25 5.92 1.58
C PRO A 43 0.11 4.51 1.08
N VAL A 44 -0.39 4.08 -0.09
CA VAL A 44 -0.06 2.75 -0.64
C VAL A 44 1.45 2.61 -0.90
N MET A 45 2.10 3.65 -1.41
CA MET A 45 3.55 3.65 -1.62
C MET A 45 4.32 3.53 -0.29
N ILE A 46 3.84 4.17 0.76
CA ILE A 46 4.41 4.04 2.12
C ILE A 46 4.23 2.63 2.66
N GLY A 47 3.04 2.06 2.54
CA GLY A 47 2.76 0.69 2.95
C GLY A 47 3.58 -0.34 2.18
N SER A 48 3.63 -0.21 0.85
CA SER A 48 4.44 -1.07 -0.01
C SER A 48 5.93 -0.99 0.32
N THR A 49 6.45 0.22 0.55
CA THR A 49 7.84 0.40 0.97
C THR A 49 8.11 -0.22 2.35
N GLY A 50 7.20 -0.05 3.30
CA GLY A 50 7.31 -0.66 4.62
C GLY A 50 7.31 -2.19 4.55
N GLY A 51 6.44 -2.76 3.72
CA GLY A 51 6.39 -4.20 3.48
C GLY A 51 7.64 -4.71 2.76
N HIS A 52 8.19 -3.92 1.83
CA HIS A 52 9.42 -4.25 1.13
C HIS A 52 10.61 -4.42 2.07
N LEU A 53 10.75 -3.53 3.05
CA LEU A 53 11.85 -3.55 4.01
C LEU A 53 11.86 -4.84 4.86
N VAL A 54 10.70 -5.45 5.08
CA VAL A 54 10.56 -6.64 5.94
C VAL A 54 10.52 -7.95 5.14
N GLY A 55 9.74 -7.96 4.05
CA GLY A 55 9.42 -9.15 3.25
C GLY A 55 9.87 -9.09 1.79
N GLY A 56 10.75 -8.15 1.43
CA GLY A 56 11.26 -8.01 0.06
C GLY A 56 10.17 -7.69 -0.95
N LYS A 57 10.30 -8.15 -2.20
CA LYS A 57 9.32 -7.84 -3.26
C LYS A 57 7.90 -8.31 -2.93
N ARG A 58 7.76 -9.48 -2.31
CA ARG A 58 6.46 -10.04 -1.90
C ARG A 58 5.85 -9.26 -0.75
N GLY A 59 6.67 -8.87 0.22
CA GLY A 59 6.27 -7.95 1.29
C GLY A 59 5.77 -6.61 0.76
N ALA A 60 6.35 -6.11 -0.33
CA ALA A 60 5.90 -4.86 -0.95
C ALA A 60 4.46 -4.96 -1.47
N VAL A 61 4.15 -6.02 -2.21
CA VAL A 61 2.80 -6.26 -2.73
C VAL A 61 1.81 -6.47 -1.57
N MET A 62 2.20 -7.27 -0.58
CA MET A 62 1.39 -7.55 0.61
C MET A 62 1.09 -6.28 1.41
N GLY A 63 2.10 -5.44 1.65
CA GLY A 63 1.96 -4.16 2.34
C GLY A 63 1.08 -3.18 1.58
N GLY A 64 1.16 -3.17 0.24
CA GLY A 64 0.27 -2.38 -0.61
C GLY A 64 -1.19 -2.81 -0.51
N ILE A 65 -1.46 -4.12 -0.62
CA ILE A 65 -2.81 -4.69 -0.50
C ILE A 65 -3.42 -4.40 0.89
N GLY A 66 -2.67 -4.66 1.97
CA GLY A 66 -3.13 -4.38 3.32
C GLY A 66 -3.42 -2.89 3.55
N THR A 67 -2.61 -2.01 2.94
CA THR A 67 -2.79 -0.56 3.04
C THR A 67 -4.07 -0.08 2.36
N ILE A 68 -4.51 -0.71 1.28
CA ILE A 68 -5.82 -0.41 0.67
C ILE A 68 -6.97 -0.69 1.64
N GLY A 69 -6.94 -1.84 2.33
CA GLY A 69 -7.96 -2.17 3.33
C GLY A 69 -8.06 -1.10 4.43
N VAL A 70 -6.92 -0.56 4.84
CA VAL A 70 -6.81 0.51 5.83
C VAL A 70 -7.33 1.85 5.31
N ILE A 71 -6.97 2.24 4.08
CA ILE A 71 -7.40 3.50 3.48
C ILE A 71 -8.92 3.52 3.28
N VAL A 72 -9.50 2.44 2.77
CA VAL A 72 -10.95 2.39 2.46
C VAL A 72 -11.79 2.38 3.73
N GLY A 73 -11.23 1.96 4.87
CA GLY A 73 -11.89 2.01 6.16
C GLY A 73 -11.88 3.38 6.85
N ALA A 74 -11.30 4.43 6.24
CA ALA A 74 -11.20 5.75 6.86
C ALA A 74 -11.46 6.89 5.87
N GLU A 75 -12.09 7.97 6.34
CA GLU A 75 -12.37 9.16 5.52
C GLU A 75 -11.14 10.08 5.31
N ILE A 76 -10.04 9.81 6.01
CA ILE A 76 -8.84 10.65 6.06
C ILE A 76 -7.64 9.89 5.49
N PRO A 77 -6.69 10.54 4.76
CA PRO A 77 -5.46 9.89 4.31
C PRO A 77 -4.69 9.18 5.45
N MET A 78 -4.71 7.85 5.50
CA MET A 78 -4.10 7.05 6.56
C MET A 78 -2.60 6.83 6.35
N PHE A 79 -1.81 7.89 6.41
CA PHE A 79 -0.35 7.79 6.41
C PHE A 79 0.17 6.92 7.56
N LEU A 80 -0.28 7.17 8.79
CA LEU A 80 0.13 6.38 9.94
C LEU A 80 -0.31 4.91 9.83
N GLY A 81 -1.54 4.68 9.36
CA GLY A 81 -2.06 3.35 9.10
C GLY A 81 -1.19 2.58 8.09
N SER A 82 -0.81 3.23 6.98
CA SER A 82 0.09 2.64 5.98
C SER A 82 1.49 2.32 6.53
N MET A 83 2.03 3.18 7.40
CA MET A 83 3.34 2.97 8.02
C MET A 83 3.36 1.76 8.94
N ILE A 84 2.25 1.45 9.61
CA ILE A 84 2.12 0.28 10.49
C ILE A 84 1.79 -0.96 9.65
N MET A 85 0.82 -0.85 8.74
CA MET A 85 0.31 -1.96 7.94
C MET A 85 1.35 -2.48 6.95
N GLY A 86 2.22 -1.62 6.42
CA GLY A 86 3.29 -2.01 5.51
C GLY A 86 4.22 -3.09 6.09
N PRO A 87 5.01 -2.78 7.13
CA PRO A 87 5.88 -3.74 7.80
C PRO A 87 5.13 -4.97 8.32
N LEU A 88 3.90 -4.80 8.81
CA LEU A 88 3.06 -5.89 9.28
C LEU A 88 2.72 -6.86 8.14
N GLY A 89 2.32 -6.36 6.97
CA GLY A 89 2.13 -7.19 5.79
C GLY A 89 3.41 -7.91 5.35
N GLY A 90 4.55 -7.21 5.43
CA GLY A 90 5.86 -7.82 5.21
C GLY A 90 6.21 -8.95 6.18
N LEU A 91 5.84 -8.82 7.46
CA LEU A 91 6.01 -9.89 8.46
C LEU A 91 5.11 -11.08 8.15
N VAL A 92 3.82 -10.83 7.87
CA VAL A 92 2.85 -11.90 7.58
C VAL A 92 3.33 -12.76 6.41
N ILE A 93 3.73 -12.14 5.30
CA ILE A 93 4.20 -12.92 4.14
C ILE A 93 5.51 -13.67 4.44
N LYS A 94 6.40 -13.09 5.26
CA LYS A 94 7.65 -13.76 5.65
C LYS A 94 7.38 -15.02 6.48
N TYR A 95 6.37 -15.01 7.34
CA TYR A 95 5.95 -16.21 8.07
C TYR A 95 5.27 -17.24 7.17
N VAL A 96 4.39 -16.78 6.28
CA VAL A 96 3.71 -17.65 5.29
C VAL A 96 4.72 -18.35 4.38
N ASP A 97 5.69 -17.60 3.87
CA ASP A 97 6.72 -18.13 2.97
C ASP A 97 7.58 -19.18 3.68
N LYS A 98 8.03 -18.92 4.91
CA LYS A 98 8.78 -19.90 5.71
C LYS A 98 7.99 -21.19 5.97
N ALA A 99 6.67 -21.09 6.14
CA ALA A 99 5.83 -22.26 6.36
C ALA A 99 5.64 -23.09 5.08
N LEU A 100 5.63 -22.44 3.91
CA LEU A 100 5.40 -23.08 2.61
C LEU A 100 6.68 -23.59 1.94
N GLU A 101 7.85 -23.02 2.24
CA GLU A 101 9.13 -23.32 1.58
C GLU A 101 9.46 -24.83 1.53
N LYS A 102 9.16 -25.58 2.61
CA LYS A 102 9.41 -27.02 2.68
C LYS A 102 8.34 -27.89 2.00
N ARG A 103 7.25 -27.29 1.51
CA ARG A 103 6.06 -27.96 0.98
C ARG A 103 5.89 -27.74 -0.52
N ILE A 104 6.76 -26.95 -1.16
CA ILE A 104 6.59 -26.55 -2.55
C ILE A 104 7.29 -27.56 -3.49
N PRO A 105 6.54 -28.19 -4.42
CA PRO A 105 7.14 -29.00 -5.47
C PRO A 105 7.89 -28.11 -6.47
N ALA A 106 9.05 -28.59 -6.95
CA ALA A 106 9.81 -27.92 -7.99
C ALA A 106 8.93 -27.70 -9.24
N GLY A 107 8.96 -26.48 -9.79
CA GLY A 107 8.12 -26.07 -10.94
C GLY A 107 6.77 -25.42 -10.58
N PHE A 108 6.26 -25.61 -9.36
CA PHE A 108 5.03 -24.94 -8.87
C PHE A 108 5.28 -23.70 -8.01
N GLU A 109 6.55 -23.35 -7.77
CA GLU A 109 6.97 -22.25 -6.89
C GLU A 109 6.26 -20.94 -7.20
N MET A 110 6.25 -20.51 -8.47
CA MET A 110 5.62 -19.24 -8.84
C MET A 110 4.11 -19.24 -8.60
N VAL A 111 3.44 -20.37 -8.85
CA VAL A 111 1.99 -20.50 -8.67
C VAL A 111 1.65 -20.44 -7.18
N ILE A 112 2.31 -21.26 -6.36
CA ILE A 112 2.05 -21.33 -4.92
C ILE A 112 2.44 -20.01 -4.24
N ASN A 113 3.53 -19.37 -4.66
CA ASN A 113 3.96 -18.10 -4.10
C ASN A 113 2.99 -16.95 -4.42
N ASN A 114 2.46 -16.90 -5.64
CA ASN A 114 1.47 -15.87 -6.00
C ASN A 114 0.11 -16.14 -5.36
N PHE A 115 -0.36 -17.40 -5.32
CA PHE A 115 -1.63 -17.75 -4.66
C PHE A 115 -1.59 -17.53 -3.16
N SER A 116 -0.52 -17.95 -2.49
CA SER A 116 -0.37 -17.73 -1.04
C SER A 116 -0.31 -16.24 -0.70
N LEU A 117 0.38 -15.43 -1.52
CA LEU A 117 0.38 -13.98 -1.39
C LEU A 117 -1.01 -13.39 -1.62
N GLY A 118 -1.74 -13.86 -2.63
CA GLY A 118 -3.11 -13.41 -2.91
C GLY A 118 -4.07 -13.70 -1.77
N ILE A 119 -4.06 -14.93 -1.23
CA ILE A 119 -4.93 -15.35 -0.13
C ILE A 119 -4.57 -14.60 1.15
N ALA A 120 -3.28 -14.54 1.50
CA ALA A 120 -2.83 -13.81 2.68
C ALA A 120 -3.14 -12.32 2.55
N GLY A 121 -2.92 -11.73 1.37
CA GLY A 121 -3.20 -10.33 1.06
C GLY A 121 -4.68 -9.99 1.20
N MET A 122 -5.55 -10.84 0.66
CA MET A 122 -7.00 -10.72 0.81
C MET A 122 -7.40 -10.71 2.30
N LEU A 123 -6.92 -11.67 3.09
CA LEU A 123 -7.23 -11.74 4.52
C LEU A 123 -6.74 -10.49 5.26
N LEU A 124 -5.52 -10.04 4.97
CA LEU A 124 -4.96 -8.84 5.60
C LEU A 124 -5.72 -7.57 5.21
N CYS A 125 -6.18 -7.46 3.96
CA CYS A 125 -6.99 -6.35 3.47
C CYS A 125 -8.34 -6.28 4.21
N LEU A 126 -9.05 -7.41 4.28
CA LEU A 126 -10.34 -7.50 4.98
C LEU A 126 -10.19 -7.19 6.46
N LEU A 127 -9.15 -7.72 7.11
CA LEU A 127 -8.86 -7.39 8.51
C LEU A 127 -8.51 -5.91 8.70
N GLY A 128 -7.73 -5.33 7.78
CA GLY A 128 -7.41 -3.90 7.81
C GLY A 128 -8.65 -3.01 7.70
N PHE A 129 -9.60 -3.41 6.85
CA PHE A 129 -10.89 -2.73 6.71
C PHE A 129 -11.75 -2.87 7.96
N GLU A 130 -11.92 -4.08 8.50
CA GLU A 130 -12.72 -4.34 9.70
C GLU A 130 -12.16 -3.72 10.99
N VAL A 131 -10.84 -3.56 11.11
CA VAL A 131 -10.24 -2.96 12.32
C VAL A 131 -10.48 -1.45 12.40
N ILE A 132 -10.62 -0.80 11.24
CA ILE A 132 -10.64 0.66 11.09
C ILE A 132 -12.04 1.17 10.72
N GLY A 133 -12.71 0.50 9.77
CA GLY A 133 -14.03 0.82 9.26
C GLY A 133 -15.15 0.98 10.29
N PRO A 134 -15.23 0.23 11.41
CA PRO A 134 -16.30 0.44 12.38
C PRO A 134 -16.03 1.57 13.39
N ARG A 135 -14.91 2.29 13.30
CA ARG A 135 -14.48 3.28 14.31
C ARG A 135 -14.22 4.69 13.77
N CYS A 136 -14.48 4.98 12.49
CA CYS A 136 -14.26 6.30 11.90
C CYS A 136 -15.47 6.73 11.08
#